data_AF-A0A0S8ANF1-F1
#
_entry.id   AF-A0A0S8ANF1-F1
#
_cell.length_a   1.000
_cell.length_b   1.000
_cell.length_c   1.000
_cell.angle_alpha   90.00
_cell.angle_beta   90.00
_cell.angle_gamma   90.00
#
_symmetry.space_group_name_H-M   'P 1'
#
loop_
_entity.id
_entity.type
_entity.pdbx_description
1 polymer ?
#
loop_
_entity_poly.entity_id
_entity_poly.type
_entity_poly.pdbx_seq_one_letter_code
_entity_poly.pdbx_strand_id
1 'polypeptide(L)'
;MLRRDFLTSLAGLAAGSFAQPGRVHGESRPFVQGALPTRPLGHTGLEVPILGLGGFHLGQAGSEAAAARVVETALEEGIRFFDNAESYQSGTAERWMGAALRGVREQVVLMTKTFDL
;
A
#
# COMPACT_ATOMS: atom_id res chain seq x y z
N MET A 1 -3.21 -25.10 -16.55
CA MET A 1 -4.18 -24.11 -17.07
C MET A 1 -3.52 -22.74 -17.03
N LEU A 2 -3.56 -21.96 -18.12
CA LEU A 2 -2.87 -20.66 -18.21
C LEU A 2 -3.83 -19.52 -17.86
N ARG A 3 -3.32 -18.43 -17.26
CA ARG A 3 -4.10 -17.25 -16.82
C ARG A 3 -5.03 -16.66 -17.91
N ARG A 4 -4.70 -16.84 -19.19
CA ARG A 4 -5.53 -16.37 -20.31
C ARG A 4 -6.86 -17.12 -20.43
N ASP A 5 -6.86 -18.41 -20.08
CA ASP A 5 -8.02 -19.29 -20.26
C ASP A 5 -9.09 -18.96 -19.21
N PHE A 6 -8.66 -18.54 -18.02
CA PHE A 6 -9.53 -18.13 -16.91
C PHE A 6 -10.32 -16.85 -17.21
N LEU A 7 -9.65 -15.80 -17.73
CA LEU A 7 -10.31 -14.54 -18.08
C LEU A 7 -11.32 -14.71 -19.22
N THR A 8 -11.03 -15.60 -20.16
CA THR A 8 -11.92 -15.91 -21.28
C THR A 8 -13.18 -16.66 -20.82
N SER A 9 -13.08 -17.49 -19.78
CA SER A 9 -14.25 -18.19 -19.21
C SER A 9 -15.21 -17.28 -18.43
N LEU A 10 -14.76 -16.11 -17.97
CA LEU A 10 -15.57 -15.20 -17.15
C LEU A 10 -16.49 -14.29 -17.98
N ALA A 11 -16.09 -13.98 -19.22
CA ALA A 11 -16.89 -13.17 -20.13
C ALA A 11 -18.21 -13.85 -20.56
N GLY A 12 -18.30 -15.19 -20.44
CA GLY A 12 -19.49 -15.97 -20.81
C GLY A 12 -20.57 -16.08 -19.73
N LEU A 13 -20.32 -15.67 -18.48
CA LEU A 13 -21.25 -15.86 -17.35
C LEU A 13 -21.95 -14.57 -16.86
N ALA A 14 -21.62 -13.41 -17.44
CA ALA A 14 -22.11 -12.11 -16.97
C ALA A 14 -23.52 -11.72 -17.49
N ALA A 15 -24.29 -12.63 -18.07
CA ALA A 15 -25.63 -12.36 -18.59
C ALA A 15 -26.78 -12.70 -17.63
N GLY A 16 -26.51 -13.12 -16.39
CA GLY A 16 -27.62 -13.43 -15.48
C GLY A 16 -27.18 -13.63 -14.04
N SER A 17 -27.38 -12.60 -13.21
CA SER A 17 -28.11 -12.69 -11.94
C SER A 17 -27.94 -11.41 -11.12
N PHE A 18 -29.02 -10.64 -11.10
CA PHE A 18 -29.54 -9.82 -10.01
C PHE A 18 -28.60 -9.38 -8.87
N ALA A 19 -28.42 -8.06 -8.84
CA ALA A 19 -28.54 -7.20 -7.66
C ALA A 19 -28.69 -7.90 -6.30
N GLN A 20 -27.65 -7.81 -5.49
CA GLN A 20 -27.81 -7.55 -4.07
C GLN A 20 -27.01 -6.29 -3.73
N PRO A 21 -27.64 -5.23 -3.18
CA PRO A 21 -26.89 -4.17 -2.54
C PRO A 21 -26.34 -4.77 -1.25
N GLY A 22 -25.12 -5.29 -1.30
CA GLY A 22 -24.35 -5.53 -0.09
C GLY A 22 -24.28 -4.21 0.66
N ARG A 23 -24.86 -4.18 1.87
CA ARG A 23 -24.74 -3.04 2.77
C ARG A 23 -23.27 -2.78 3.01
N VAL A 24 -22.73 -1.75 2.36
CA VAL A 24 -21.45 -1.15 2.74
C VAL A 24 -21.70 -0.44 4.06
N HIS A 25 -21.51 -1.16 5.17
CA HIS A 25 -21.41 -0.52 6.48
C HIS A 25 -20.01 0.07 6.60
N GLY A 26 -19.80 1.15 5.89
CA GLY A 26 -18.65 2.03 6.07
C GLY A 26 -19.24 3.41 6.28
N GLU A 27 -19.41 3.79 7.54
CA GLU A 27 -19.59 5.21 7.86
C GLU A 27 -18.44 5.96 7.20
N SER A 28 -18.77 6.78 6.22
CA SER A 28 -17.83 7.69 5.59
C SER A 28 -17.33 8.65 6.66
N ARG A 29 -16.17 8.34 7.25
CA ARG A 29 -15.46 9.26 8.13
C ARG A 29 -15.21 10.55 7.34
N PRO A 30 -15.31 11.72 8.01
CA PRO A 30 -15.22 13.00 7.33
C PRO A 30 -13.95 13.03 6.48
N PHE A 31 -14.12 13.39 5.21
CA PHE A 31 -13.04 13.62 4.28
C PHE A 31 -12.17 14.73 4.91
N VAL A 32 -11.03 14.36 5.51
CA VAL A 32 -10.00 15.34 5.82
C VAL A 32 -9.42 15.71 4.47
N GLN A 33 -9.62 16.95 4.03
CA GLN A 33 -9.11 17.43 2.76
C GLN A 33 -7.59 17.20 2.72
N GLY A 34 -7.13 16.34 1.81
CA GLY A 34 -5.72 15.90 1.70
C GLY A 34 -5.39 14.51 2.29
N ALA A 35 -6.32 13.84 2.98
CA ALA A 35 -6.13 12.47 3.43
C ALA A 35 -6.78 11.48 2.46
N LEU A 36 -6.01 10.47 2.04
CA LEU A 36 -6.51 9.39 1.18
C LEU A 36 -7.58 8.57 1.93
N PRO A 37 -8.63 8.07 1.25
CA PRO A 37 -9.60 7.17 1.87
C PRO A 37 -8.92 5.98 2.55
N THR A 38 -9.52 5.46 3.62
CA THR A 38 -9.00 4.28 4.34
C THR A 38 -9.93 3.08 4.17
N ARG A 39 -9.37 1.88 4.40
CA ARG A 39 -10.11 0.62 4.47
C ARG A 39 -9.57 -0.24 5.63
N PRO A 40 -10.41 -1.11 6.21
CA PRO A 40 -9.95 -2.07 7.21
C PRO A 40 -8.96 -3.07 6.59
N LEU A 41 -7.85 -3.32 7.28
CA LEU A 41 -6.90 -4.35 6.94
C LEU A 41 -7.38 -5.70 7.48
N GLY A 42 -8.19 -6.41 6.68
CA GLY A 42 -8.75 -7.71 7.06
C GLY A 42 -9.50 -7.65 8.40
N HIS A 43 -9.18 -8.58 9.30
CA HIS A 43 -9.78 -8.67 10.64
C HIS A 43 -8.92 -8.06 11.75
N THR A 44 -7.91 -7.25 11.40
CA THR A 44 -6.93 -6.73 12.38
C THR A 44 -7.46 -5.57 13.22
N GLY A 45 -8.55 -4.93 12.79
CA GLY A 45 -9.02 -3.66 13.37
C GLY A 45 -8.19 -2.44 12.98
N LEU A 46 -7.14 -2.61 12.16
CA LEU A 46 -6.34 -1.50 11.64
C LEU A 46 -7.01 -0.89 10.40
N GLU A 47 -7.15 0.43 10.37
CA GLU A 47 -7.53 1.20 9.19
C GLU A 47 -6.27 1.62 8.42
N VAL A 48 -6.20 1.31 7.13
CA VAL A 48 -5.05 1.66 6.28
C VAL A 48 -5.48 2.51 5.08
N PRO A 49 -4.66 3.48 4.62
CA PRO A 49 -4.89 4.18 3.37
C PRO A 49 -5.06 3.23 2.18
N ILE A 50 -5.95 3.55 1.25
CA ILE A 50 -6.19 2.74 0.04
C ILE A 50 -5.01 2.70 -0.95
N LEU A 51 -4.04 3.59 -0.77
CA LEU A 51 -2.85 3.70 -1.61
C LEU A 51 -1.61 3.81 -0.71
N GLY A 52 -0.57 3.09 -1.07
CA GLY A 52 0.71 3.05 -0.37
C GLY A 52 1.90 3.13 -1.31
N LEU A 53 3.08 3.40 -0.74
CA LEU A 53 4.37 3.42 -1.44
C LEU A 53 5.10 2.09 -1.24
N GLY A 54 5.46 1.43 -2.35
CA GLY A 54 6.29 0.23 -2.35
C GLY A 54 7.79 0.52 -2.24
N GLY A 55 8.48 -0.12 -1.30
CA GLY A 55 9.87 0.18 -0.94
C GLY A 55 10.93 -0.39 -1.87
N PHE A 56 10.62 -1.37 -2.73
CA PHE A 56 11.62 -2.05 -3.57
C PHE A 56 12.47 -1.09 -4.42
N HIS A 57 11.83 -0.08 -5.04
CA HIS A 57 12.53 0.87 -5.90
C HIS A 57 13.36 1.89 -5.10
N LEU A 58 13.11 2.06 -3.80
CA LEU A 58 13.92 2.96 -2.97
C LEU A 58 15.35 2.46 -2.91
N GLY A 59 15.58 1.16 -2.70
CA GLY A 59 16.92 0.56 -2.75
C GLY A 59 17.60 0.64 -4.13
N GLN A 60 16.87 1.01 -5.18
CA GLN A 60 17.36 1.20 -6.55
C GLN A 60 17.42 2.67 -6.99
N ALA A 61 17.12 3.63 -6.11
CA ALA A 61 17.04 5.06 -6.44
C ALA A 61 18.41 5.70 -6.74
N GLY A 62 19.50 4.95 -6.69
CA GLY A 62 20.87 5.40 -6.97
C GLY A 62 21.55 6.13 -5.80
N SER A 63 20.79 6.74 -4.88
CA SER A 63 21.31 7.31 -3.64
C SER A 63 20.23 7.40 -2.56
N GLU A 64 20.65 7.48 -1.29
CA GLU A 64 19.75 7.71 -0.16
C GLU A 64 18.95 9.01 -0.31
N ALA A 65 19.58 10.08 -0.79
CA ALA A 65 18.90 11.36 -1.02
C ALA A 65 17.82 11.26 -2.11
N ALA A 66 18.03 10.43 -3.15
CA ALA A 66 17.01 10.20 -4.17
C ALA A 66 15.83 9.39 -3.60
N ALA A 67 16.10 8.37 -2.78
CA ALA A 67 15.06 7.62 -2.09
C ALA A 67 14.28 8.49 -1.10
N ALA A 68 14.96 9.36 -0.35
CA ALA A 68 14.34 10.31 0.57
C ALA A 68 13.36 11.24 -0.16
N ARG A 69 13.75 11.81 -1.30
CA ARG A 69 12.83 12.63 -2.11
C ARG A 69 11.56 11.89 -2.53
N VAL A 70 11.65 10.61 -2.88
CA VAL A 70 10.45 9.80 -3.20
C VAL A 70 9.54 9.66 -1.99
N VAL A 71 10.09 9.41 -0.80
CA VAL A 71 9.32 9.31 0.44
C VAL A 71 8.70 10.66 0.83
N GLU A 72 9.47 11.74 0.73
CA GLU A 72 9.01 13.11 1.02
C GLU A 72 7.86 13.51 0.09
N THR A 73 8.00 13.32 -1.23
CA THR A 73 6.92 13.57 -2.18
C THR A 73 5.69 12.71 -1.88
N ALA A 74 5.87 11.44 -1.53
CA ALA A 74 4.74 10.58 -1.14
C ALA A 74 4.01 11.15 0.10
N LEU A 75 4.74 11.66 1.09
CA LEU A 75 4.15 12.28 2.28
C LEU A 75 3.42 13.58 1.95
N GLU A 76 3.98 14.42 1.08
CA GLU A 76 3.37 15.66 0.58
C GLU A 76 2.04 15.38 -0.15
N GLU A 77 1.98 14.30 -0.93
CA GLU A 77 0.80 13.84 -1.67
C GLU A 77 -0.20 13.02 -0.81
N GLY A 78 0.01 12.98 0.51
CA GLY A 78 -0.94 12.35 1.44
C GLY A 78 -0.81 10.82 1.59
N ILE A 79 0.21 10.19 1.02
CA ILE A 79 0.48 8.76 1.25
C ILE A 79 0.96 8.55 2.69
N ARG A 80 0.33 7.59 3.38
CA ARG A 80 0.67 7.22 4.77
C ARG A 80 0.87 5.72 4.97
N PHE A 81 0.81 4.91 3.92
CA PHE A 81 1.10 3.48 3.99
C PHE A 81 2.38 3.16 3.23
N PHE A 82 3.36 2.54 3.91
CA PHE A 82 4.67 2.26 3.36
C PHE A 82 5.01 0.77 3.50
N ASP A 83 5.35 0.15 2.38
CA ASP A 83 5.70 -1.26 2.25
C ASP A 83 7.21 -1.42 2.10
N ASN A 84 7.79 -2.42 2.77
CA ASN A 84 9.19 -2.79 2.61
C ASN A 84 9.41 -4.30 2.72
N ALA A 85 10.67 -4.74 2.64
CA ALA A 85 11.11 -6.09 2.98
C ALA A 85 12.61 -6.08 3.31
N GLU A 86 13.04 -6.95 4.22
CA GLU A 86 14.44 -7.18 4.55
C GLU A 86 15.29 -7.49 3.30
N SER A 87 14.72 -8.27 2.37
CA SER A 87 15.40 -8.72 1.15
C SER A 87 15.61 -7.62 0.11
N TYR A 88 14.94 -6.47 0.22
CA TYR A 88 15.04 -5.39 -0.76
C TYR A 88 16.44 -4.74 -0.71
N GLN A 89 17.27 -5.13 -1.68
CA GLN A 89 18.66 -4.70 -1.84
C GLN A 89 19.46 -4.91 -0.55
N SER A 90 19.34 -6.09 0.05
CA SER A 90 20.03 -6.47 1.29
C SER A 90 19.82 -5.45 2.42
N GLY A 91 18.54 -5.14 2.68
CA GLY A 91 18.09 -4.16 3.68
C GLY A 91 18.33 -2.70 3.33
N THR A 92 18.86 -2.38 2.14
CA THR A 92 19.12 -0.97 1.76
C THR A 92 17.84 -0.16 1.68
N ALA A 93 16.77 -0.74 1.12
CA ALA A 93 15.48 -0.05 1.05
C ALA A 93 14.90 0.26 2.44
N GLU A 94 15.04 -0.64 3.42
CA GLU A 94 14.61 -0.41 4.80
C GLU A 94 15.42 0.71 5.47
N ARG A 95 16.76 0.69 5.32
CA ARG A 95 17.62 1.73 5.89
C ARG A 95 17.28 3.11 5.34
N TRP A 96 17.14 3.25 4.03
CA TRP A 96 16.84 4.53 3.39
C TRP A 96 15.42 5.04 3.71
N MET A 97 14.41 4.15 3.66
CA MET A 97 13.05 4.53 4.07
C MET A 97 12.99 4.92 5.55
N GLY A 98 13.66 4.17 6.42
CA GLY A 98 13.73 4.46 7.86
C GLY A 98 14.41 5.80 8.16
N ALA A 99 15.44 6.16 7.40
CA ALA A 99 16.06 7.48 7.48
C ALA A 99 15.08 8.60 7.07
N ALA A 100 14.38 8.42 5.96
CA ALA A 100 13.42 9.41 5.44
C ALA A 100 12.16 9.59 6.31
N LEU A 101 11.73 8.53 7.02
CA LEU A 101 10.57 8.58 7.94
C LEU A 101 10.91 9.10 9.34
N ARG A 102 12.17 9.46 9.62
CA ARG A 102 12.58 9.97 10.92
C ARG A 102 11.81 11.26 11.25
N GLY A 103 11.22 11.30 12.45
CA GLY A 103 10.42 12.45 12.91
C GLY A 103 8.94 12.41 12.50
N VAL A 104 8.57 11.58 11.52
CA VAL A 104 7.17 11.40 11.09
C VAL A 104 6.66 9.96 11.24
N ARG A 105 7.44 9.09 11.90
CA ARG A 105 7.14 7.66 12.06
C ARG A 105 5.74 7.40 12.62
N GLU A 106 5.29 8.16 13.61
CA GLU A 106 3.96 7.98 14.23
C GLU A 106 2.79 8.36 13.31
N GLN A 107 3.07 9.04 12.19
CA GLN A 107 2.05 9.47 11.24
C GLN A 107 1.80 8.46 10.13
N VAL A 108 2.56 7.35 10.08
CA VAL A 108 2.52 6.38 8.98
C VAL A 108 2.25 4.96 9.46
N VAL A 109 1.56 4.20 8.62
CA VAL A 109 1.51 2.74 8.71
C VAL A 109 2.72 2.20 7.95
N LEU A 110 3.59 1.48 8.66
CA LEU A 110 4.79 0.87 8.11
C LEU A 110 4.68 -0.65 8.19
N MET A 111 4.88 -1.31 7.06
CA MET A 111 4.85 -2.76 6.94
C MET A 111 6.16 -3.25 6.31
N THR A 112 6.70 -4.35 6.81
CA THR A 112 7.84 -5.04 6.19
C THR A 112 7.57 -6.54 6.06
N LYS A 113 8.48 -7.25 5.41
CA LYS A 113 8.43 -8.69 5.15
C LYS A 113 9.79 -9.27 5.51
N THR A 114 9.78 -10.40 6.19
CA THR A 114 10.95 -11.23 6.47
C THR A 114 10.83 -12.54 5.69
N PHE A 115 11.91 -13.31 5.65
CA PHE A 115 11.76 -14.73 5.35
C PHE A 115 11.35 -15.45 6.62
N ASP A 116 10.28 -16.23 6.56
CA ASP A 116 10.04 -17.27 7.56
C ASP A 116 10.96 -18.44 7.19
N LEU A 117 11.92 -18.76 8.07
CA LEU A 117 12.65 -20.04 8.06
C LEU A 117 11.96 -21.02 9.01
#